data_AF-A0A6G6Y9U1-F1
#
_entry.id   AF-A0A6G6Y9U1-F1
#
_cell.length_a   1.000
_cell.length_b   1.000
_cell.length_c   1.000
_cell.angle_alpha   90.00
_cell.angle_beta   90.00
_cell.angle_gamma   90.00
#
_symmetry.space_group_name_H-M   'P 1'
#
loop_
_entity.id
_entity.type
_entity.pdbx_description
1 polymer ?
#
loop_
_entity_poly.entity_id
_entity_poly.type
_entity_poly.pdbx_seq_one_letter_code
_entity_poly.pdbx_strand_id
1 'polypeptide(L)'
;MTEAGKGSAKLRLVKTGGKRGRAKQPSIAVRKACFLEILRQTANVARAAREAGLSSSTVYSHRARFPGFARDWDAAVAEALDELESQLMERARNGVEKPVYYRGEVVGSVRTYSDSLGMFLLKAKRPEVYDRMGGNAPPSPPTISEAEAKAEVLRRIALLRGPDADDVTIDMEDDGDAA
;
A
#
# COMPACT_ATOMS: atom_id res chain seq x y z
N MET A 1 9.21 73.62 -18.57
CA MET A 1 8.87 72.36 -19.26
C MET A 1 8.06 71.52 -18.30
N THR A 2 6.82 71.30 -18.69
CA THR A 2 5.71 70.63 -18.01
C THR A 2 5.79 69.11 -18.19
N GLU A 3 5.13 68.35 -17.30
CA GLU A 3 4.44 67.05 -17.51
C GLU A 3 4.62 66.15 -16.27
N ALA A 4 3.68 66.15 -15.33
CA ALA A 4 2.47 65.32 -15.34
C ALA A 4 2.75 63.86 -14.93
N GLY A 5 2.84 63.64 -13.61
CA GLY A 5 2.81 62.33 -12.99
C GLY A 5 1.43 61.68 -13.17
N LYS A 6 1.37 60.71 -14.08
CA LYS A 6 0.18 59.94 -14.48
C LYS A 6 -0.40 59.18 -13.28
N GLY A 7 -1.65 59.47 -12.94
CA GLY A 7 -2.40 58.80 -11.88
C GLY A 7 -2.59 57.31 -12.15
N SER A 8 -2.18 56.46 -11.20
CA SER A 8 -2.43 55.02 -11.26
C SER A 8 -3.88 54.74 -10.86
N ALA A 9 -4.74 54.52 -11.86
CA ALA A 9 -6.12 54.13 -11.66
C ALA A 9 -6.21 52.76 -10.95
N LYS A 10 -6.79 52.74 -9.75
CA LYS A 10 -7.10 51.49 -9.03
C LYS A 10 -8.19 50.74 -9.79
N LEU A 11 -7.81 49.68 -10.48
CA LEU A 11 -8.74 48.73 -11.11
C LEU A 11 -9.53 48.02 -10.00
N ARG A 12 -10.81 48.38 -9.81
CA ARG A 12 -11.71 47.64 -8.92
C ARG A 12 -12.24 46.42 -9.66
N LEU A 13 -11.92 45.23 -9.14
CA LEU A 13 -12.51 43.97 -9.59
C LEU A 13 -13.98 43.92 -9.19
N VAL A 14 -14.87 44.17 -10.14
CA VAL A 14 -16.32 43.99 -9.97
C VAL A 14 -16.62 42.49 -9.99
N LYS A 15 -17.17 41.96 -8.89
CA LYS A 15 -17.68 40.59 -8.82
C LYS A 15 -19.00 40.51 -9.60
N THR A 16 -18.93 40.14 -10.87
CA THR A 16 -20.11 39.72 -11.63
C THR A 16 -20.57 38.37 -11.10
N GLY A 17 -21.57 38.40 -10.22
CA GLY A 17 -22.29 37.22 -9.74
C GLY A 17 -23.15 36.62 -10.86
N GLY A 18 -22.54 35.91 -11.79
CA GLY A 18 -23.26 35.06 -12.74
C GLY A 18 -23.63 33.74 -12.07
N LYS A 19 -24.92 33.37 -12.05
CA LYS A 19 -25.35 32.00 -11.74
C LYS A 19 -24.60 31.06 -12.68
N ARG A 20 -23.64 30.28 -12.16
CA ARG A 20 -22.97 29.23 -12.93
C ARG A 20 -24.04 28.22 -13.35
N GLY A 21 -24.52 28.32 -14.60
CA GLY A 21 -25.45 27.36 -15.16
C GLY A 21 -24.88 25.96 -14.97
N ARG A 22 -25.66 25.04 -14.41
CA ARG A 22 -25.22 23.66 -14.18
C ARG A 22 -24.78 23.08 -15.53
N ALA A 23 -23.49 22.77 -15.67
CA ALA A 23 -22.97 22.18 -16.90
C ALA A 23 -23.82 20.97 -17.29
N LYS A 24 -24.19 20.90 -18.58
CA LYS A 24 -24.99 19.80 -19.13
C LYS A 24 -24.25 18.50 -18.85
N GLN A 25 -24.90 17.61 -18.09
CA GLN A 25 -24.26 16.35 -17.68
C GLN A 25 -23.89 15.53 -18.93
N PRO A 26 -22.75 14.83 -18.90
CA PRO A 26 -22.36 13.93 -19.98
C PRO A 26 -23.44 12.86 -20.21
N SER A 27 -23.55 12.39 -21.45
CA SER A 27 -24.56 11.41 -21.83
C SER A 27 -24.40 10.10 -21.03
N ILE A 28 -25.48 9.33 -20.94
CA ILE A 28 -25.45 8.03 -20.26
C ILE A 28 -24.43 7.07 -20.89
N ALA A 29 -24.23 7.15 -22.20
CA ALA A 29 -23.24 6.35 -22.92
C ALA A 29 -21.82 6.71 -22.50
N VAL A 30 -21.48 8.01 -22.45
CA VAL A 30 -20.17 8.50 -21.98
C VAL A 30 -19.91 8.07 -20.55
N ARG A 31 -20.92 8.16 -19.68
CA ARG A 31 -20.79 7.75 -18.28
C ARG A 31 -20.58 6.24 -18.13
N LYS A 32 -21.23 5.42 -18.95
CA LYS A 32 -20.99 3.96 -18.96
C LYS A 32 -19.59 3.60 -19.48
N ALA A 33 -19.08 4.32 -20.47
CA ALA A 33 -17.71 4.14 -20.93
C ALA A 33 -16.70 4.53 -19.82
N CYS A 34 -16.92 5.67 -19.14
CA CYS A 34 -16.14 6.08 -17.98
C CYS A 34 -16.21 5.05 -16.84
N PHE A 35 -17.38 4.47 -16.59
CA PHE A 35 -17.54 3.38 -15.63
C PHE A 35 -16.65 2.18 -15.96
N LEU A 36 -16.65 1.71 -17.21
CA LEU A 36 -15.84 0.57 -17.63
C LEU A 36 -14.34 0.87 -17.50
N GLU A 37 -13.93 2.09 -17.83
CA GLU A 37 -12.54 2.51 -17.70
C GLU A 37 -12.04 2.51 -16.24
N ILE A 38 -12.85 3.02 -15.31
CA ILE A 38 -12.50 3.00 -13.89
C ILE A 38 -12.55 1.58 -13.34
N LEU A 39 -13.44 0.73 -13.88
CA LEU A 39 -13.51 -0.67 -13.50
C LEU A 39 -12.23 -1.43 -13.91
N ARG A 40 -11.67 -1.17 -15.11
CA ARG A 40 -10.38 -1.72 -15.57
C ARG A 40 -9.22 -1.43 -14.62
N GLN A 41 -9.27 -0.28 -13.96
CA GLN A 41 -8.18 0.16 -13.09
C GLN A 41 -8.34 -0.29 -11.64
N THR A 42 -9.56 -0.62 -11.21
CA THR A 42 -9.86 -0.76 -9.77
C THR A 42 -10.58 -2.04 -9.39
N ALA A 43 -11.19 -2.76 -10.34
CA ALA A 43 -12.14 -3.85 -10.10
C ALA A 43 -13.27 -3.51 -9.09
N ASN A 44 -13.48 -2.22 -8.77
CA ASN A 44 -14.38 -1.79 -7.71
C ASN A 44 -15.62 -1.11 -8.30
N VAL A 45 -16.71 -1.86 -8.36
CA VAL A 45 -17.99 -1.43 -8.95
C VAL A 45 -18.57 -0.20 -8.27
N ALA A 46 -18.55 -0.16 -6.94
CA ALA A 46 -19.13 0.96 -6.18
C ALA A 46 -18.35 2.27 -6.43
N ARG A 47 -17.01 2.16 -6.46
CA ARG A 47 -16.12 3.28 -6.80
C ARG A 47 -16.34 3.74 -8.24
N ALA A 48 -16.29 2.82 -9.20
CA ALA A 48 -16.47 3.11 -10.61
C ALA A 48 -17.85 3.75 -10.90
N ALA A 49 -18.91 3.25 -10.27
CA ALA A 49 -20.26 3.82 -10.41
C ALA A 49 -20.32 5.25 -9.86
N ARG A 50 -19.81 5.47 -8.65
CA ARG A 50 -19.76 6.80 -8.02
C ARG A 50 -19.00 7.81 -8.88
N GLU A 51 -17.83 7.42 -9.40
CA GLU A 51 -16.97 8.32 -10.20
C GLU A 51 -17.56 8.58 -11.60
N ALA A 52 -18.24 7.61 -12.20
CA ALA A 52 -19.04 7.79 -13.43
C ALA A 52 -20.39 8.52 -13.17
N GLY A 53 -20.67 8.89 -11.92
CA GLY A 53 -21.91 9.52 -11.46
C GLY A 53 -23.15 8.62 -11.51
N LEU A 54 -23.00 7.33 -11.80
CA LEU A 54 -24.06 6.32 -11.93
C LEU A 54 -24.39 5.68 -10.59
N SER A 55 -25.62 5.17 -10.43
CA SER A 55 -25.92 4.28 -9.31
C SER A 55 -25.54 2.84 -9.67
N SER A 56 -25.09 2.07 -8.67
CA SER A 56 -24.79 0.64 -8.86
C SER A 56 -25.98 -0.13 -9.44
N SER A 57 -27.20 0.18 -9.00
CA SER A 57 -28.42 -0.45 -9.54
C SER A 57 -28.62 -0.18 -11.03
N THR A 58 -28.34 1.04 -11.51
CA THR A 58 -28.41 1.39 -12.94
C THR A 58 -27.43 0.55 -13.75
N VAL A 59 -26.22 0.40 -13.21
CA VAL A 59 -25.09 -0.27 -13.84
C VAL A 59 -25.34 -1.79 -13.92
N TYR A 60 -25.81 -2.42 -12.85
CA TYR A 60 -26.22 -3.83 -12.86
C TYR A 60 -27.43 -4.08 -13.76
N SER A 61 -28.44 -3.21 -13.73
CA SER A 61 -29.60 -3.31 -14.63
C SER A 61 -29.18 -3.22 -16.10
N HIS A 62 -28.16 -2.42 -16.39
CA HIS A 62 -27.59 -2.32 -17.73
C HIS A 62 -26.84 -3.60 -18.12
N ARG A 63 -26.02 -4.15 -17.22
CA ARG A 63 -25.33 -5.44 -17.43
C ARG A 63 -26.30 -6.57 -17.74
N ALA A 64 -27.43 -6.63 -17.04
CA ALA A 64 -28.46 -7.65 -17.28
C ALA A 64 -29.16 -7.52 -18.65
N ARG A 65 -29.29 -6.30 -19.18
CA ARG A 65 -30.04 -6.03 -20.43
C ARG A 65 -29.17 -6.05 -21.68
N PHE A 66 -27.88 -5.75 -21.56
CA PHE A 66 -26.99 -5.55 -22.71
C PHE A 66 -25.79 -6.49 -22.64
N PRO A 67 -25.80 -7.61 -23.40
CA PRO A 67 -24.72 -8.60 -23.37
C PRO A 67 -23.35 -8.04 -23.77
N GLY A 68 -23.29 -7.08 -24.70
CA GLY A 68 -22.02 -6.42 -25.06
C GLY A 68 -21.37 -5.72 -23.87
N PHE A 69 -22.17 -4.98 -23.09
CA PHE A 69 -21.69 -4.31 -21.88
C PHE A 69 -21.27 -5.31 -20.79
N ALA A 70 -21.95 -6.46 -20.69
CA ALA A 70 -21.54 -7.52 -19.77
C ALA A 70 -20.19 -8.12 -20.16
N ARG A 71 -19.94 -8.32 -21.45
CA ARG A 71 -18.63 -8.79 -21.94
C ARG A 71 -17.53 -7.76 -21.66
N ASP A 72 -17.78 -6.50 -21.96
CA ASP A 72 -16.81 -5.42 -21.69
C ASP A 72 -16.51 -5.26 -20.20
N TRP A 73 -17.51 -5.51 -19.36
CA TRP A 73 -17.34 -5.55 -17.91
C TRP A 73 -16.43 -6.69 -17.47
N ASP A 74 -16.72 -7.91 -17.92
CA ASP A 74 -15.98 -9.09 -17.50
C ASP A 74 -14.52 -8.98 -17.97
N ALA A 75 -14.30 -8.45 -19.18
CA ALA A 75 -12.96 -8.09 -19.68
C ALA A 75 -12.28 -7.02 -18.80
N ALA A 76 -13.00 -5.98 -18.40
CA ALA A 76 -12.45 -4.94 -17.53
C ALA A 76 -12.04 -5.47 -16.15
N VAL A 77 -12.84 -6.37 -15.58
CA VAL A 77 -12.49 -7.01 -14.30
C VAL A 77 -11.28 -7.92 -14.46
N ALA A 78 -11.20 -8.70 -15.54
CA ALA A 78 -10.04 -9.56 -15.81
C ALA A 78 -8.75 -8.73 -15.92
N GLU A 79 -8.77 -7.64 -16.70
CA GLU A 79 -7.62 -6.73 -16.86
C GLU A 79 -7.17 -6.12 -15.52
N ALA A 80 -8.11 -5.69 -14.69
CA ALA A 80 -7.80 -5.16 -13.36
C ALA A 80 -7.16 -6.21 -12.44
N LEU A 81 -7.57 -7.47 -12.55
CA LEU A 81 -7.04 -8.58 -11.77
C LEU A 81 -5.66 -9.02 -12.25
N ASP A 82 -5.42 -9.01 -13.57
CA ASP A 82 -4.11 -9.30 -14.15
C ASP A 82 -3.07 -8.26 -13.70
N GLU A 83 -3.44 -6.98 -13.70
CA GLU A 83 -2.58 -5.90 -13.19
C GLU A 83 -2.31 -6.05 -11.68
N LEU A 84 -3.35 -6.36 -10.89
CA LEU A 84 -3.18 -6.63 -9.47
C LEU A 84 -2.23 -7.81 -9.23
N GLU A 85 -2.38 -8.88 -10.00
CA GLU A 85 -1.52 -10.06 -9.92
C GLU A 85 -0.06 -9.70 -10.23
N SER A 86 0.20 -8.93 -11.29
CA SER A 86 1.53 -8.42 -11.64
C SER A 86 2.17 -7.67 -10.47
N GLN A 87 1.43 -6.75 -9.85
CA GLN A 87 1.90 -6.00 -8.68
C GLN A 87 2.18 -6.89 -7.47
N LEU A 88 1.37 -7.92 -7.23
CA LEU A 88 1.58 -8.86 -6.14
C LEU A 88 2.82 -9.73 -6.38
N MET A 89 3.05 -10.18 -7.61
CA MET A 89 4.27 -10.90 -7.98
C MET A 89 5.52 -10.04 -7.77
N GLU A 90 5.46 -8.78 -8.18
CA GLU A 90 6.55 -7.82 -8.00
C GLU A 90 6.84 -7.59 -6.51
N ARG A 91 5.80 -7.35 -5.69
CA ARG A 91 5.94 -7.22 -4.23
C ARG A 91 6.48 -8.48 -3.57
N ALA A 92 6.07 -9.66 -4.02
CA ALA A 92 6.56 -10.93 -3.48
C ALA A 92 8.04 -11.15 -3.83
N ARG A 93 8.45 -10.78 -5.05
CA ARG A 93 9.83 -10.94 -5.54
C ARG A 93 10.78 -9.93 -4.92
N ASN A 94 10.41 -8.66 -4.93
CA ASN A 94 11.32 -7.56 -4.60
C ASN A 94 11.11 -7.01 -3.18
N GLY A 95 10.04 -7.43 -2.50
CA GLY A 95 9.66 -6.87 -1.21
C GLY A 95 9.11 -5.46 -1.32
N VAL A 96 8.69 -4.90 -0.19
CA VAL A 96 8.19 -3.52 -0.08
C VAL A 96 9.12 -2.73 0.83
N GLU A 97 9.54 -1.57 0.37
CA GLU A 97 10.33 -0.63 1.15
C GLU A 97 9.43 0.09 2.17
N LYS A 98 9.76 -0.02 3.45
CA LYS A 98 9.05 0.65 4.54
C LYS A 98 9.96 1.69 5.18
N PRO A 99 9.52 2.96 5.29
CA PRO A 99 10.30 3.97 6.01
C PRO A 99 10.41 3.62 7.49
N VAL A 100 11.61 3.82 8.05
CA VAL A 100 11.88 3.70 9.48
C VAL A 100 11.85 5.09 10.08
N TYR A 101 10.98 5.27 11.08
CA TYR A 101 10.82 6.54 11.79
C TYR A 101 11.52 6.51 13.13
N TYR A 102 12.24 7.57 13.46
CA TYR A 102 12.76 7.83 14.80
C TYR A 102 12.52 9.29 15.14
N ARG A 103 11.87 9.54 16.29
CA ARG A 103 11.45 10.88 16.74
C ARG A 103 10.65 11.70 15.72
N GLY A 104 9.82 11.03 14.91
CA GLY A 104 8.98 11.68 13.90
C GLY A 104 9.67 11.98 12.57
N GLU A 105 10.98 11.72 12.47
CA GLU A 105 11.74 11.86 11.23
C GLU A 105 12.02 10.50 10.59
N VAL A 106 12.06 10.46 9.26
CA VAL A 106 12.47 9.26 8.51
C VAL A 106 13.99 9.15 8.61
N VAL A 107 14.47 8.13 9.31
CA VAL A 107 15.90 7.88 9.52
C VAL A 107 16.47 6.81 8.60
N GLY A 108 15.62 6.19 7.77
CA GLY A 108 16.04 5.20 6.77
C GLY A 108 14.85 4.43 6.21
N SER A 109 15.15 3.34 5.52
CA SER A 109 14.15 2.41 5.00
C SER A 109 14.58 0.95 5.18
N VAL A 110 13.61 0.07 5.36
CA VAL A 110 13.82 -1.38 5.46
C VAL A 110 12.96 -2.06 4.42
N ARG A 111 13.57 -2.93 3.61
CA ARG A 111 12.84 -3.76 2.66
C ARG A 111 12.28 -4.99 3.35
N THR A 112 10.96 -5.14 3.31
CA THR A 112 10.23 -6.27 3.88
C THR A 112 9.74 -7.18 2.77
N TYR A 113 10.14 -8.45 2.80
CA TYR A 113 9.60 -9.49 1.92
C TYR A 113 8.43 -10.19 2.61
N SER A 114 7.44 -10.65 1.83
CA SER A 114 6.28 -11.36 2.34
C SER A 114 6.26 -12.78 1.78
N ASP A 115 6.84 -13.72 2.52
CA ASP A 115 6.87 -15.14 2.14
C ASP A 115 5.45 -15.73 2.06
N SER A 116 4.54 -15.23 2.91
CA SER A 116 3.12 -15.60 2.87
C SER A 116 2.45 -15.19 1.55
N LEU A 117 2.78 -14.00 1.01
CA LEU A 117 2.28 -13.57 -0.30
C LEU A 117 2.87 -14.44 -1.42
N GLY A 118 4.17 -14.74 -1.37
CA GLY A 118 4.81 -15.65 -2.33
C GLY A 118 4.17 -17.04 -2.31
N MET A 119 3.95 -17.60 -1.12
CA MET A 119 3.30 -18.90 -0.93
C MET A 119 1.85 -18.90 -1.42
N PHE A 120 1.09 -17.82 -1.19
CA PHE A 120 -0.27 -17.66 -1.71
C PHE A 120 -0.30 -17.70 -3.24
N LEU A 121 0.58 -16.94 -3.90
CA LEU A 121 0.69 -16.93 -5.36
C LEU A 121 1.08 -18.30 -5.93
N LEU A 122 2.01 -19.01 -5.28
CA LEU A 122 2.44 -20.35 -5.70
C LEU A 122 1.32 -21.39 -5.57
N LYS A 123 0.54 -21.35 -4.49
CA LYS A 123 -0.64 -22.22 -4.33
C LYS A 123 -1.70 -21.96 -5.40
N ALA A 124 -1.95 -20.71 -5.75
CA ALA A 124 -2.92 -20.36 -6.78
C ALA A 124 -2.48 -20.79 -8.19
N LYS A 125 -1.18 -20.68 -8.53
CA LYS A 125 -0.65 -20.96 -9.88
C LYS A 125 -0.18 -22.40 -10.09
N ARG A 126 0.19 -23.11 -9.03
CA ARG A 126 0.71 -24.49 -9.06
C ARG A 126 0.08 -25.37 -7.98
N PRO A 127 -1.25 -25.48 -7.92
CA PRO A 127 -1.92 -26.26 -6.88
C PRO A 127 -1.45 -27.72 -6.85
N GLU A 128 -1.16 -28.34 -8.00
CA GLU A 128 -0.67 -29.73 -8.09
C GLU A 128 0.60 -30.02 -7.28
N VAL A 129 1.43 -28.99 -7.07
CA VAL A 129 2.66 -29.03 -6.26
C VAL A 129 2.37 -28.63 -4.81
N TYR A 130 1.59 -27.59 -4.59
CA TYR A 130 1.48 -26.93 -3.27
C TYR A 130 0.18 -27.21 -2.49
N ASP A 131 -0.89 -27.76 -3.09
CA ASP A 131 -2.12 -28.15 -2.37
C ASP A 131 -1.90 -29.36 -1.46
N ARG A 132 -1.03 -30.29 -1.87
CA ARG A 132 -0.67 -31.48 -1.08
C ARG A 132 0.08 -31.15 0.22
N MET A 133 0.56 -29.92 0.35
CA MET A 133 1.23 -29.40 1.54
C MET A 133 0.25 -28.64 2.46
N GLY A 134 -1.06 -28.70 2.19
CA GLY A 134 -2.15 -28.10 2.95
C GLY A 134 -2.56 -28.95 4.17
N GLY A 135 -1.68 -29.06 5.16
CA GLY A 135 -1.98 -29.76 6.41
C GLY A 135 -1.05 -29.47 7.57
N ASN A 136 0.02 -28.72 7.38
CA ASN A 136 0.85 -28.26 8.49
C ASN A 136 0.98 -26.74 8.41
N ALA A 137 0.52 -26.06 9.46
CA ALA A 137 1.12 -24.79 9.81
C ALA A 137 2.66 -24.99 9.80
N PRO A 138 3.47 -24.01 9.42
CA PRO A 138 4.91 -24.10 9.69
C PRO A 138 5.06 -24.56 11.15
N PRO A 139 5.95 -25.53 11.46
CA PRO A 139 6.20 -25.86 12.85
C PRO A 139 6.43 -24.53 13.55
N SER A 140 5.67 -24.28 14.63
CA SER A 140 5.96 -23.16 15.51
C SER A 140 7.49 -23.13 15.66
N PRO A 141 8.14 -21.97 15.50
CA PRO A 141 9.58 -21.90 15.67
C PRO A 141 9.92 -22.69 16.94
N PRO A 142 10.95 -23.56 16.91
CA PRO A 142 11.24 -24.41 18.06
C PRO A 142 11.19 -23.51 19.29
N THR A 143 10.43 -23.93 20.32
CA THR A 143 10.34 -23.20 21.59
C THR A 143 11.71 -23.31 22.26
N ILE A 144 12.68 -22.62 21.68
CA ILE A 144 13.94 -22.29 22.28
C ILE A 144 13.53 -21.45 23.48
N SER A 145 13.82 -21.94 24.67
CA SER A 145 13.50 -21.22 25.89
C SER A 145 14.06 -19.80 25.79
N GLU A 146 13.42 -18.83 26.44
CA GLU A 146 13.89 -17.45 26.43
C GLU A 146 15.38 -17.35 26.83
N ALA A 147 15.83 -18.28 27.68
CA ALA A 147 17.23 -18.44 28.09
C ALA A 147 18.15 -18.86 26.93
N GLU A 148 17.77 -19.84 26.12
CA GLU A 148 18.56 -20.31 24.98
C GLU A 148 18.57 -19.27 23.83
N ALA A 149 17.47 -18.54 23.63
CA ALA A 149 17.39 -17.45 22.65
C ALA A 149 18.29 -16.27 23.05
N LYS A 150 18.27 -15.89 24.34
CA LYS A 150 19.18 -14.88 24.90
C LYS A 150 20.64 -15.32 24.80
N ALA A 151 20.95 -16.59 25.09
CA ALA A 151 22.31 -17.11 25.00
C ALA A 151 22.87 -17.08 23.57
N GLU A 152 22.04 -17.34 22.56
CA GLU A 152 22.44 -17.29 21.15
C GLU A 152 22.64 -15.86 20.64
N VAL A 153 21.79 -14.93 21.06
CA VAL A 153 21.95 -13.49 20.78
C VAL A 153 23.23 -12.96 21.42
N LEU A 154 23.49 -13.32 22.69
CA LEU A 154 24.72 -12.94 23.39
C LEU A 154 25.97 -13.52 22.73
N ARG A 155 25.93 -14.78 22.26
CA ARG A 155 27.03 -15.38 21.50
C ARG A 155 27.35 -14.62 20.22
N ARG A 156 26.32 -14.22 19.46
CA ARG A 156 26.50 -13.43 18.22
C ARG A 156 26.99 -12.02 18.50
N ILE A 157 26.53 -11.38 19.58
CA ILE A 157 27.04 -10.06 20.00
C ILE A 157 28.51 -10.16 20.42
N ALA A 158 28.89 -11.20 21.17
CA ALA A 158 30.27 -11.46 21.54
C ALA A 158 31.17 -11.73 20.32
N LEU A 159 30.65 -12.41 19.29
CA LEU A 159 31.40 -12.65 18.04
C LEU A 159 31.62 -11.37 17.21
N LEU A 160 30.73 -10.37 17.34
CA LEU A 160 30.84 -9.07 16.68
C LEU A 160 31.74 -8.08 17.44
N ARG A 161 31.96 -8.31 18.74
CA ARG A 161 32.93 -7.55 19.54
C ARG A 161 34.28 -8.27 19.40
N GLY A 162 35.12 -7.77 18.49
CA GLY A 162 36.49 -8.27 18.32
C GLY A 162 37.31 -8.25 19.62
N PRO A 163 38.47 -8.93 19.65
CA PRO A 163 39.19 -9.33 20.86
C PRO A 163 39.81 -8.20 21.71
N ASP A 164 39.48 -6.94 21.49
CA ASP A 164 40.06 -5.78 22.20
C ASP A 164 39.08 -5.18 23.22
N ALA A 165 38.35 -6.02 23.94
CA ALA A 165 37.40 -5.61 24.97
C ALA A 165 37.82 -6.05 26.38
N ASP A 166 39.12 -6.09 26.64
CA ASP A 166 39.65 -6.17 28.00
C ASP A 166 39.79 -4.75 28.55
N ASP A 167 38.85 -4.39 29.43
CA ASP A 167 39.05 -3.71 30.71
C ASP A 167 37.87 -2.79 31.04
N VAL A 168 36.84 -3.37 31.63
CA VAL A 168 36.02 -2.66 32.63
C VAL A 168 35.88 -3.63 33.79
N THR A 169 36.85 -3.63 34.69
CA THR A 169 36.65 -4.06 36.08
C THR A 169 35.44 -3.32 36.62
N ILE A 170 34.36 -4.07 36.84
CA ILE A 170 33.28 -3.61 37.72
C ILE A 170 33.79 -3.89 39.12
N ASP A 171 34.36 -2.87 39.75
CA ASP A 171 34.64 -2.89 41.19
C ASP A 171 33.29 -3.07 41.92
N MET A 172 33.05 -4.29 42.41
CA MET A 172 32.11 -4.50 43.50
C MET A 172 32.85 -4.06 44.77
N GLU A 173 32.59 -2.83 45.21
CA GLU A 173 32.91 -2.44 46.58
C GLU A 173 32.16 -3.38 47.54
N ASP A 174 32.95 -4.20 48.22
CA ASP A 174 32.61 -5.06 49.33
C ASP A 174 32.44 -4.18 50.57
N ASP A 175 31.27 -3.57 50.75
CA ASP A 175 30.89 -3.00 52.05
C ASP A 175 30.32 -4.11 52.95
N GLY A 176 31.22 -5.01 53.34
CA GLY A 176 31.09 -5.77 54.57
C GLY A 176 31.71 -4.98 55.72
N ASP A 177 30.88 -4.33 56.55
CA ASP A 177 31.24 -4.12 57.95
C ASP A 177 30.19 -4.74 58.86
N ALA A 178 30.70 -5.51 59.82
CA ALA A 178 29.96 -6.35 60.74
C ALA A 178 30.00 -5.73 62.14
N ALA A 179 28.85 -5.53 62.76
CA ALA A 179 28.62 -5.66 64.21
C ALA A 179 27.12 -5.62 64.53
#